data_AF-A0A943NHY3-F1
#
_entry.id   AF-A0A943NHY3-F1
#
_cell.length_a   1.000
_cell.length_b   1.000
_cell.length_c   1.000
_cell.angle_alpha   90.00
_cell.angle_beta   90.00
_cell.angle_gamma   90.00
#
_symmetry.space_group_name_H-M   'P 1'
#
loop_
_entity.id
_entity.type
_entity.pdbx_description
1 polymer ?
#
loop_
_entity_poly.entity_id
_entity_poly.type
_entity_poly.pdbx_seq_one_letter_code
_entity_poly.pdbx_strand_id
1 'polypeptide(L)'
;MSEKQLTAHDMELLTCAGIYVEPQALNGPALVFPISDGEGGEIRVLWQGGAYESATYTDSRKNQLVFPYLELYDLLFEAACSVHSVLMLGAGGCSYPRYLVAHYPEVSCDALELDPKIADLARSYFFVDEAIRESNGRLQVQVANGIEYIKSLAASDNKRYDAILND
;
A
#
# COMPACT_ATOMS: atom_id res chain seq x y z
N MET A 1 5.21 34.49 -5.83
CA MET A 1 3.88 34.19 -6.40
C MET A 1 3.06 33.62 -5.27
N SER A 2 1.84 34.11 -4.99
CA SER A 2 1.05 33.50 -3.92
C SER A 2 0.56 32.13 -4.41
N GLU A 3 0.88 31.07 -3.68
CA GLU A 3 0.31 29.75 -3.94
C GLU A 3 -1.20 29.85 -3.84
N LYS A 4 -1.88 29.55 -4.94
CA LYS A 4 -3.34 29.57 -5.00
C LYS A 4 -3.80 28.30 -4.29
N GLN A 5 -4.41 28.42 -3.12
CA GLN A 5 -5.00 27.27 -2.42
C GLN A 5 -6.23 26.75 -3.18
N LEU A 6 -6.39 25.42 -3.21
CA LEU A 6 -7.58 24.77 -3.75
C LEU A 6 -8.80 25.14 -2.90
N THR A 7 -9.87 25.57 -3.54
CA THR A 7 -11.16 25.84 -2.89
C THR A 7 -11.95 24.54 -2.72
N ALA A 8 -13.02 24.57 -1.90
CA ALA A 8 -13.93 23.43 -1.78
C ALA A 8 -14.56 23.03 -3.13
N HIS A 9 -14.85 24.02 -3.98
CA HIS A 9 -15.37 23.76 -5.33
C HIS A 9 -14.32 23.08 -6.23
N ASP A 10 -13.05 23.48 -6.13
CA ASP A 10 -11.97 22.82 -6.88
C ASP A 10 -11.81 21.34 -6.45
N MET A 11 -11.91 21.07 -5.14
CA MET A 11 -11.84 19.70 -4.60
C MET A 11 -13.00 18.82 -5.08
N GLU A 12 -14.20 19.39 -5.19
CA GLU A 12 -15.37 18.70 -5.73
C GLU A 12 -15.18 18.36 -7.21
N LEU A 13 -14.70 19.31 -8.02
CA LEU A 13 -14.41 19.09 -9.44
C LEU A 13 -13.35 18.00 -9.65
N LEU A 14 -12.28 18.01 -8.86
CA LEU A 14 -11.25 16.97 -8.89
C LEU A 14 -11.83 15.60 -8.54
N THR A 15 -12.66 15.53 -7.50
CA THR A 15 -13.32 14.29 -7.08
C THR A 15 -14.23 13.74 -8.17
N CYS A 16 -15.00 14.60 -8.85
CA CYS A 16 -15.81 14.21 -10.01
C CYS A 16 -14.97 13.67 -11.18
N ALA A 17 -13.71 14.09 -11.29
CA ALA A 17 -12.75 13.58 -12.26
C ALA A 17 -12.00 12.32 -11.79
N GLY A 18 -12.35 11.77 -10.61
CA GLY A 18 -11.65 10.62 -10.02
C GLY A 18 -10.30 10.97 -9.39
N ILE A 19 -10.03 12.26 -9.17
CA ILE A 19 -8.81 12.77 -8.54
C ILE A 19 -9.12 13.10 -7.08
N TYR A 20 -8.49 12.38 -6.17
CA TYR A 20 -8.61 12.59 -4.74
C TYR A 20 -7.33 13.26 -4.23
N VAL A 21 -7.48 14.26 -3.37
CA VAL A 21 -6.37 15.00 -2.81
C VAL A 21 -6.45 14.93 -1.29
N GLU A 22 -5.36 14.50 -0.66
CA GLU A 22 -5.20 14.50 0.79
C GLU A 22 -4.07 15.48 1.15
N PRO A 23 -4.41 16.72 1.54
CA PRO A 23 -3.43 17.77 1.76
C PRO A 23 -2.63 17.63 3.07
N GLN A 24 -3.04 16.74 3.98
CA GLN A 24 -2.52 16.66 5.36
C GLN A 24 -1.69 15.40 5.63
N ALA A 25 -1.29 14.67 4.59
CA ALA A 25 -0.33 13.58 4.73
C ALA A 25 1.03 14.10 5.26
N LEU A 26 1.72 13.27 6.04
CA LEU A 26 2.94 13.60 6.79
C LEU A 26 4.07 14.12 5.89
N ASN A 27 4.23 13.54 4.71
CA ASN A 27 5.27 13.88 3.73
C ASN A 27 4.77 14.88 2.66
N GLY A 28 3.76 15.68 3.01
CA GLY A 28 3.12 16.64 2.11
C GLY A 28 1.93 16.04 1.35
N PRO A 29 1.26 16.83 0.51
CA PRO A 29 0.02 16.42 -0.14
C PRO A 29 0.15 15.12 -0.94
N ALA A 30 -0.79 14.21 -0.77
CA ALA A 30 -0.93 13.00 -1.55
C ALA A 30 -2.09 13.12 -2.54
N LEU A 31 -1.94 12.52 -3.72
CA LEU A 31 -2.97 12.47 -4.74
C LEU A 31 -3.25 11.03 -5.13
N VAL A 32 -4.53 10.69 -5.31
CA VAL A 32 -4.95 9.44 -5.94
C VAL A 32 -5.67 9.78 -7.22
N PHE A 33 -5.24 9.23 -8.35
CA PHE A 33 -5.86 9.52 -9.65
C PHE A 33 -5.72 8.36 -10.64
N PRO A 34 -6.64 8.24 -11.61
CA PRO A 34 -6.55 7.25 -12.67
C PRO A 34 -5.57 7.68 -13.76
N ILE A 35 -4.85 6.72 -14.33
CA ILE A 35 -4.16 6.84 -15.62
C ILE A 35 -4.46 5.60 -16.47
N SER A 36 -4.31 5.71 -17.78
CA SER A 36 -4.45 4.55 -18.67
C SER A 36 -3.27 3.59 -18.50
N ASP A 37 -3.55 2.29 -18.55
CA ASP A 37 -2.52 1.24 -18.57
C ASP A 37 -1.86 1.06 -19.96
N GLY A 38 -2.33 1.78 -20.98
CA GLY A 38 -1.87 1.67 -22.37
C GLY A 38 -2.55 0.57 -23.20
N GLU A 39 -3.39 -0.27 -22.59
CA GLU A 39 -4.07 -1.42 -23.20
C GLU A 39 -5.60 -1.29 -23.17
N GLY A 40 -6.11 -0.08 -22.89
CA GLY A 40 -7.54 0.21 -22.78
C GLY A 40 -8.11 -0.01 -21.38
N GLY A 41 -7.26 -0.37 -20.40
CA GLY A 41 -7.59 -0.40 -18.98
C GLY A 41 -7.13 0.85 -18.23
N GLU A 42 -7.31 0.80 -16.92
CA GLU A 42 -6.99 1.89 -15.99
C GLU A 42 -6.16 1.34 -14.82
N ILE A 43 -5.16 2.12 -14.43
CA ILE A 43 -4.47 1.98 -13.15
C ILE A 43 -4.76 3.20 -12.30
N ARG A 44 -4.98 2.97 -11.01
CA ARG A 44 -5.11 4.02 -10.01
C ARG A 44 -3.76 4.19 -9.34
N VAL A 45 -3.26 5.42 -9.31
CA VAL A 45 -1.93 5.78 -8.81
C VAL A 45 -2.07 6.58 -7.52
N LEU A 46 -1.23 6.28 -6.54
CA LEU A 46 -0.93 7.14 -5.40
C LEU A 46 0.35 7.90 -5.73
N TRP A 47 0.29 9.22 -5.70
CA TRP A 47 1.42 10.11 -5.92
C TRP A 47 1.65 10.96 -4.67
N GLN A 48 2.91 11.15 -4.29
CA GLN A 48 3.31 12.07 -3.24
C GLN A 48 4.70 12.63 -3.57
N GLY A 49 4.93 13.91 -3.29
CA GLY A 49 6.29 14.49 -3.34
C GLY A 49 7.03 14.42 -4.69
N GLY A 50 6.34 14.18 -5.81
CA GLY A 50 6.96 14.01 -7.13
C GLY A 50 7.09 12.57 -7.61
N ALA A 51 6.78 11.58 -6.78
CA ALA A 51 6.92 10.16 -7.10
C ALA A 51 5.57 9.44 -7.15
N TYR A 52 5.51 8.35 -7.91
CA TYR A 52 4.44 7.36 -7.74
C TYR A 52 4.83 6.43 -6.59
N GLU A 53 4.10 6.56 -5.48
CA GLU A 53 4.31 5.77 -4.27
C GLU A 53 3.66 4.40 -4.38
N SER A 54 2.54 4.30 -5.09
CA SER A 54 1.84 3.03 -5.30
C SER A 54 0.93 3.08 -6.51
N ALA A 55 0.56 1.92 -7.03
CA ALA A 55 -0.44 1.79 -8.08
C ALA A 55 -1.18 0.44 -7.99
N THR A 56 -2.42 0.43 -8.46
CA THR A 56 -3.24 -0.79 -8.60
C THR A 56 -4.02 -0.77 -9.90
N TYR A 57 -4.17 -1.93 -10.54
CA TYR A 57 -5.20 -2.13 -11.56
C TYR A 57 -6.59 -2.00 -10.93
N THR A 58 -7.56 -1.52 -11.70
CA THR A 58 -8.96 -1.34 -11.25
C THR A 58 -9.92 -2.41 -11.80
N ASP A 59 -9.40 -3.40 -12.52
CA ASP A 59 -10.14 -4.52 -13.09
C ASP A 59 -9.82 -5.87 -12.40
N SER A 60 -10.03 -7.00 -13.08
CA SER A 60 -9.72 -8.33 -12.55
C SER A 60 -8.25 -8.53 -12.17
N ARG A 61 -7.34 -7.69 -12.68
CA ARG A 61 -5.91 -7.69 -12.33
C ARG A 61 -5.63 -6.94 -11.03
N LYS A 62 -6.63 -6.48 -10.25
CA LYS A 62 -6.45 -5.70 -9.02
C LYS A 62 -5.40 -6.27 -8.05
N ASN A 63 -5.22 -7.59 -8.00
CA ASN A 63 -4.23 -8.25 -7.12
C ASN A 63 -2.86 -8.47 -7.77
N GLN A 64 -2.66 -8.05 -9.02
CA GLN A 64 -1.37 -8.03 -9.71
C GLN A 64 -0.58 -6.76 -9.39
N LEU A 65 0.74 -6.82 -9.54
CA LEU A 65 1.66 -5.72 -9.29
C LEU A 65 1.75 -4.82 -10.52
N VAL A 66 1.59 -3.50 -10.32
CA VAL A 66 1.80 -2.50 -11.39
C VAL A 66 3.29 -2.16 -11.53
N PHE A 67 4.03 -2.11 -10.42
CA PHE A 67 5.45 -1.80 -10.42
C PHE A 67 6.29 -3.08 -10.39
N PRO A 68 7.09 -3.36 -11.45
CA PRO A 68 7.85 -4.61 -11.55
C PRO A 68 8.88 -4.83 -10.44
N TYR A 69 9.38 -3.77 -9.78
CA TYR A 69 10.36 -3.94 -8.72
C TYR A 69 9.78 -4.70 -7.51
N LEU A 70 8.47 -4.63 -7.29
CA LEU A 70 7.80 -5.34 -6.20
C LEU A 70 7.84 -6.86 -6.41
N GLU A 71 7.96 -7.35 -7.65
CA GLU A 71 8.13 -8.78 -7.94
C GLU A 71 9.46 -9.32 -7.40
N LEU A 72 10.47 -8.45 -7.21
CA LEU A 72 11.76 -8.87 -6.66
C LEU A 72 11.67 -9.31 -5.21
N TYR A 73 10.61 -8.93 -4.49
CA TYR A 73 10.40 -9.43 -3.13
C TYR A 73 10.11 -10.94 -3.11
N ASP A 74 9.59 -11.55 -4.19
CA ASP A 74 9.37 -13.00 -4.26
C ASP A 74 10.69 -13.80 -4.20
N LEU A 75 11.86 -13.17 -4.38
CA LEU A 75 13.17 -13.80 -4.13
C LEU A 75 13.32 -14.35 -2.70
N LEU A 76 12.53 -13.86 -1.74
CA LEU A 76 12.48 -14.41 -0.39
C LEU A 76 12.08 -15.89 -0.37
N PHE A 77 11.24 -16.34 -1.31
CA PHE A 77 10.81 -17.73 -1.42
C PHE A 77 11.88 -18.63 -2.06
N GLU A 78 12.80 -18.05 -2.84
CA GLU A 78 13.92 -18.76 -3.44
C GLU A 78 15.07 -19.01 -2.44
N ALA A 79 15.13 -18.24 -1.35
CA ALA A 79 16.21 -18.25 -0.37
C ALA A 79 16.23 -19.48 0.58
N ALA A 80 15.52 -20.56 0.25
CA ALA A 80 15.49 -21.87 0.91
C ALA A 80 14.86 -21.98 2.31
N CYS A 81 14.27 -20.91 2.86
CA CYS A 81 13.44 -20.97 4.06
C CYS A 81 11.94 -21.03 3.71
N SER A 82 11.17 -21.82 4.47
CA SER A 82 9.71 -21.82 4.33
C SER A 82 9.14 -20.55 4.96
N VAL A 83 8.69 -19.61 4.14
CA VAL A 83 8.12 -18.33 4.59
C VAL A 83 6.61 -18.47 4.76
N HIS A 84 6.12 -18.20 5.97
CA HIS A 84 4.69 -18.20 6.30
C HIS A 84 4.23 -16.89 6.96
N SER A 85 5.17 -16.07 7.43
CA SER A 85 4.91 -14.82 8.12
C SER A 85 5.85 -13.72 7.64
N VAL A 86 5.27 -12.64 7.10
CA VAL A 86 6.02 -11.50 6.54
C VAL A 86 5.61 -10.22 7.27
N LEU A 87 6.60 -9.40 7.63
CA LEU A 87 6.38 -8.02 8.03
C LEU A 87 6.80 -7.10 6.88
N MET A 88 5.89 -6.28 6.40
CA MET A 88 6.14 -5.22 5.43
C MET A 88 6.21 -3.87 6.14
N LEU A 89 7.32 -3.16 5.97
CA LEU A 89 7.48 -1.77 6.41
C LEU A 89 7.33 -0.86 5.19
N GLY A 90 6.55 0.22 5.28
CA GLY A 90 6.39 1.17 4.17
C GLY A 90 5.28 0.75 3.18
N ALA A 91 4.14 0.28 3.68
CA ALA A 91 3.09 -0.31 2.85
C ALA A 91 2.10 0.70 2.24
N GLY A 92 2.59 1.79 1.62
CA GLY A 92 1.81 2.97 1.18
C GLY A 92 0.43 2.64 0.61
N GLY A 93 0.34 2.24 -0.67
CA GLY A 93 -0.91 1.72 -1.26
C GLY A 93 -1.11 0.21 -1.06
N CYS A 94 -0.26 -0.42 -0.25
CA CYS A 94 -0.35 -1.83 0.14
C CYS A 94 -0.40 -2.80 -1.08
N SER A 95 0.35 -2.51 -2.14
CA SER A 95 0.35 -3.34 -3.37
C SER A 95 0.94 -4.72 -3.14
N TYR A 96 2.15 -4.81 -2.56
CA TYR A 96 2.79 -6.11 -2.33
C TYR A 96 2.09 -6.95 -1.25
N PRO A 97 1.70 -6.43 -0.06
CA PRO A 97 0.96 -7.23 0.91
C PRO A 97 -0.34 -7.84 0.35
N ARG A 98 -1.06 -7.11 -0.50
CA ARG A 98 -2.24 -7.62 -1.24
C ARG A 98 -1.89 -8.74 -2.20
N TYR A 99 -0.88 -8.50 -3.05
CA TYR A 99 -0.39 -9.50 -3.99
C TYR A 99 0.01 -10.77 -3.25
N LEU A 100 0.79 -10.63 -2.16
CA LEU A 100 1.31 -11.72 -1.35
C LEU A 100 0.17 -12.61 -0.81
N VAL A 101 -0.83 -12.04 -0.14
CA VAL A 101 -1.92 -12.85 0.44
C VAL A 101 -2.88 -13.43 -0.60
N ALA A 102 -2.92 -12.85 -1.80
CA ALA A 102 -3.72 -13.36 -2.92
C ALA A 102 -3.04 -14.52 -3.66
N HIS A 103 -1.71 -14.53 -3.75
CA HIS A 103 -0.95 -15.52 -4.52
C HIS A 103 -0.33 -16.64 -3.67
N TYR A 104 -0.05 -16.36 -2.39
CA TYR A 104 0.54 -17.31 -1.44
C TYR A 104 -0.43 -17.56 -0.27
N PRO A 105 -1.36 -18.53 -0.40
CA PRO A 105 -2.46 -18.73 0.55
C PRO A 105 -2.01 -19.16 1.96
N GLU A 106 -0.82 -19.72 2.09
CA GLU A 106 -0.18 -20.12 3.35
C GLU A 106 0.53 -18.98 4.07
N VAL A 107 0.69 -17.82 3.41
CA VAL A 107 1.43 -16.68 3.94
C VAL A 107 0.50 -15.68 4.62
N SER A 108 0.93 -15.21 5.78
CA SER A 108 0.38 -14.07 6.51
C SER A 108 1.30 -12.86 6.37
N CYS A 109 0.70 -11.67 6.33
CA CYS A 109 1.40 -10.41 6.20
C CYS A 109 0.85 -9.36 7.18
N ASP A 110 1.74 -8.86 8.02
CA ASP A 110 1.52 -7.60 8.73
C ASP A 110 2.18 -6.48 7.92
N ALA A 111 1.43 -5.44 7.62
CA ALA A 111 1.89 -4.29 6.86
C ALA A 111 1.79 -3.02 7.72
N LEU A 112 2.89 -2.28 7.80
CA LEU A 112 2.97 -1.04 8.57
C LEU A 112 3.03 0.16 7.63
N GLU A 113 2.15 1.12 7.88
CA GLU A 113 2.16 2.44 7.27
C GLU A 113 2.36 3.49 8.37
N LEU A 114 3.25 4.45 8.17
CA LEU A 114 3.53 5.48 9.17
C LEU A 114 2.41 6.53 9.20
N ASP A 115 1.89 6.88 8.03
CA ASP A 115 0.94 7.95 7.83
C ASP A 115 -0.51 7.44 7.83
N PRO A 116 -1.32 7.79 8.85
CA PRO A 116 -2.73 7.39 8.88
C PRO A 116 -3.50 7.85 7.63
N LYS A 117 -3.11 8.97 7.01
CA LYS A 117 -3.76 9.49 5.81
C LYS A 117 -3.48 8.62 4.59
N ILE A 118 -2.25 8.14 4.44
CA ILE A 118 -1.90 7.20 3.37
C ILE A 118 -2.60 5.85 3.59
N ALA A 119 -2.67 5.37 4.83
CA ALA A 119 -3.42 4.17 5.17
C ALA A 119 -4.91 4.31 4.80
N ASP A 120 -5.54 5.44 5.10
CA ASP A 120 -6.94 5.71 4.73
C ASP A 120 -7.14 5.73 3.20
N LEU A 121 -6.21 6.32 2.44
CA LEU A 121 -6.23 6.28 0.98
C LEU A 121 -6.10 4.84 0.45
N ALA A 122 -5.18 4.04 1.02
CA ALA A 122 -4.99 2.65 0.65
C ALA A 122 -6.26 1.81 0.85
N ARG A 123 -6.92 1.99 2.01
CA ARG A 123 -8.21 1.35 2.34
C ARG A 123 -9.32 1.74 1.39
N SER A 124 -9.41 3.03 1.06
CA SER A 124 -10.50 3.59 0.24
C SER A 124 -10.34 3.30 -1.25
N TYR A 125 -9.10 3.29 -1.74
CA TYR A 125 -8.81 3.35 -3.17
C TYR A 125 -7.92 2.22 -3.70
N PHE A 126 -7.30 1.40 -2.84
CA PHE A 126 -6.38 0.35 -3.28
C PHE A 126 -6.85 -1.05 -2.87
N PHE A 127 -8.16 -1.24 -2.69
CA PHE A 127 -8.78 -2.54 -2.39
C PHE A 127 -8.23 -3.23 -1.12
N VAL A 128 -7.62 -2.47 -0.20
CA VAL A 128 -7.00 -3.03 1.00
C VAL A 128 -8.04 -3.64 1.94
N ASP A 129 -9.20 -2.99 2.12
CA ASP A 129 -10.27 -3.54 2.96
C ASP A 129 -10.88 -4.81 2.40
N GLU A 130 -10.91 -4.92 1.07
CA GLU A 130 -11.32 -6.14 0.39
C GLU A 130 -10.30 -7.25 0.62
N ALA A 131 -9.02 -6.98 0.43
CA ALA A 131 -7.97 -7.96 0.67
C ALA A 131 -7.87 -8.41 2.13
N ILE A 132 -8.04 -7.51 3.10
CA ILE A 132 -8.11 -7.87 4.53
C ILE A 132 -9.25 -8.87 4.76
N ARG A 133 -10.44 -8.59 4.21
CA ARG A 133 -11.61 -9.46 4.34
C ARG A 133 -11.42 -10.80 3.65
N GLU A 134 -10.91 -10.81 2.41
CA GLU A 134 -10.70 -12.03 1.60
C GLU A 134 -9.57 -12.91 2.15
N SER A 135 -8.55 -12.31 2.76
CA SER A 135 -7.42 -13.03 3.33
C SER A 135 -7.78 -13.83 4.60
N ASN A 136 -8.96 -13.58 5.18
CA ASN A 136 -9.45 -14.24 6.39
C ASN A 136 -8.47 -14.15 7.57
N GLY A 137 -7.98 -12.95 7.85
CA GLY A 137 -7.08 -12.66 8.97
C GLY A 137 -5.59 -12.82 8.67
N ARG A 138 -5.22 -13.21 7.45
CA ARG A 138 -3.81 -13.29 7.03
C ARG A 138 -3.19 -11.94 6.70
N LEU A 139 -3.97 -10.96 6.23
CA LEU A 139 -3.49 -9.59 6.03
C LEU A 139 -3.95 -8.68 7.16
N GLN A 140 -3.00 -7.99 7.78
CA GLN A 140 -3.26 -6.90 8.72
C GLN A 140 -2.51 -5.65 8.29
N VAL A 141 -3.19 -4.50 8.30
CA VAL A 141 -2.58 -3.19 8.03
C VAL A 141 -2.69 -2.34 9.29
N GLN A 142 -1.56 -1.82 9.76
CA GLN A 142 -1.48 -1.06 11.00
C GLN A 142 -0.78 0.29 10.75
N VAL A 143 -1.35 1.35 11.31
CA VAL A 143 -0.67 2.65 11.35
C VAL A 143 0.34 2.63 12.48
N ALA A 144 1.63 2.55 12.14
CA ALA A 144 2.69 2.43 13.13
C ALA A 144 4.05 2.89 12.60
N ASN A 145 4.90 3.35 13.52
CA ASN A 145 6.31 3.57 13.23
C ASN A 145 7.05 2.22 13.20
N GLY A 146 7.60 1.85 12.05
CA GLY A 146 8.29 0.56 11.86
C GLY A 146 9.50 0.36 12.77
N ILE A 147 10.25 1.42 13.08
CA ILE A 147 11.42 1.35 13.97
C ILE A 147 10.98 1.01 15.39
N GLU A 148 9.98 1.72 15.91
CA GLU A 148 9.46 1.49 17.26
C GLU A 148 8.75 0.13 17.36
N TYR A 149 8.06 -0.28 16.30
CA TYR A 149 7.46 -1.61 16.22
C TYR A 149 8.52 -2.71 16.31
N ILE A 150 9.61 -2.64 15.53
CA ILE A 150 10.71 -3.61 15.58
C ILE A 150 11.38 -3.63 16.95
N LYS A 151 11.65 -2.47 17.56
CA LYS A 151 12.21 -2.41 18.92
C LYS A 151 11.30 -3.10 19.94
N SER A 152 9.99 -2.89 19.83
CA SER A 152 9.01 -3.53 20.71
C SER A 152 8.96 -5.05 20.52
N LEU A 153 9.06 -5.52 19.26
CA LEU A 153 9.16 -6.94 18.95
C LEU A 153 10.41 -7.54 19.57
N ALA A 154 11.58 -6.91 19.43
CA ALA A 154 12.83 -7.39 19.99
C ALA A 154 12.84 -7.45 21.53
N ALA A 155 12.03 -6.64 22.19
CA ALA A 155 11.86 -6.65 23.64
C ALA A 155 10.80 -7.67 24.13
N SER A 156 10.03 -8.26 23.21
CA SER A 156 9.00 -9.26 23.49
C SER A 156 9.39 -10.61 22.86
N ASP A 157 8.84 -11.73 23.33
CA ASP A 157 9.04 -13.03 22.65
C ASP A 157 7.73 -13.55 22.02
N ASN A 158 6.78 -12.63 21.78
CA ASN A 158 5.40 -12.97 21.43
C ASN A 158 5.15 -13.11 19.92
N LYS A 159 6.01 -12.52 19.08
CA LYS A 159 5.83 -12.55 17.62
C LYS A 159 7.17 -12.53 16.91
N ARG A 160 7.29 -13.37 15.89
CA ARG A 160 8.44 -13.48 14.98
C ARG A 160 7.93 -13.51 13.55
N TYR A 161 8.77 -13.11 12.62
CA TYR A 161 8.49 -13.15 11.19
C TYR A 161 9.59 -13.95 10.50
N ASP A 162 9.21 -14.70 9.46
CA ASP A 162 10.16 -15.44 8.63
C ASP A 162 10.91 -14.49 7.69
N ALA A 163 10.27 -13.39 7.28
CA ALA A 163 10.87 -12.33 6.48
C ALA A 163 10.39 -10.92 6.92
N ILE A 164 11.29 -9.94 6.82
CA ILE A 164 10.97 -8.51 6.98
C ILE A 164 11.38 -7.80 5.69
N LEU A 165 10.42 -7.13 5.06
CA LEU A 165 10.61 -6.34 3.85
C LEU A 165 10.51 -4.86 4.21
N ASN A 166 11.37 -4.05 3.59
CA ASN A 166 11.39 -2.60 3.74
C ASN A 166 11.25 -1.99 2.35
N ASP A 167 10.14 -1.29 2.13
CA ASP A 167 9.80 -0.55 0.92
C ASP A 167 10.06 0.94 1.17
#